data_AF-A0A7H4PGH7-F1
#
_entry.id   AF-A0A7H4PGH7-F1
#
_cell.length_a   1.000
_cell.length_b   1.000
_cell.length_c   1.000
_cell.angle_alpha   90.00
_cell.angle_beta   90.00
_cell.angle_gamma   90.00
#
_symmetry.space_group_name_H-M   'P 1'
#
loop_
_entity.id
_entity.type
_entity.pdbx_description
1 polymer ?
#
loop_
_entity_poly.entity_id
_entity_poly.type
_entity_poly.pdbx_seq_one_letter_code
_entity_poly.pdbx_strand_id
1 'polypeptide(L)'
;MRQRLQQQEQRRLRYLRRERTAAWQSTLQAIASRMPEHAWLTLLEYRQNTLVLSGLTLHLKGLAELEKALGSVAGLRPPKAGETHRDSEGRWLFHFSMAEEDDNAVGR
;
A
#
# COMPACT_ATOMS: atom_id res chain seq x y z
N MET A 1 -4.10 13.44 -40.29
CA MET A 1 -4.13 12.02 -39.83
C MET A 1 -3.31 11.80 -38.56
N ARG A 2 -2.01 12.17 -38.50
CA ARG A 2 -1.13 12.02 -37.32
C ARG A 2 -1.68 12.61 -36.00
N GLN A 3 -2.32 13.77 -36.07
CA GLN A 3 -2.87 14.44 -34.88
C GLN A 3 -4.04 13.68 -34.23
N ARG A 4 -4.84 12.94 -35.01
CA ARG A 4 -5.92 12.08 -34.50
C ARG A 4 -5.36 10.83 -33.80
N LEU A 5 -4.29 10.25 -34.35
CA LEU A 5 -3.58 9.11 -33.73
C LEU A 5 -2.98 9.50 -32.38
N GLN A 6 -2.30 10.65 -32.30
CA GLN A 6 -1.74 11.17 -31.04
C GLN A 6 -2.83 11.43 -29.98
N GLN A 7 -3.98 11.99 -30.37
CA GLN A 7 -5.09 12.22 -29.45
C GLN A 7 -5.71 10.91 -28.93
N GLN A 8 -5.84 9.88 -29.78
CA GLN A 8 -6.31 8.56 -29.35
C GLN A 8 -5.34 7.90 -28.38
N GLU A 9 -4.04 7.97 -28.66
CA GLU A 9 -3.00 7.40 -27.80
C GLU A 9 -2.99 8.06 -26.42
N GLN A 10 -3.08 9.39 -26.36
CA GLN A 10 -3.20 10.11 -25.10
C GLN A 10 -4.46 9.74 -24.31
N ARG A 11 -5.61 9.57 -24.98
CA ARG A 11 -6.86 9.12 -24.33
C ARG A 11 -6.70 7.71 -23.76
N ARG A 12 -6.06 6.80 -24.51
CA ARG A 12 -5.76 5.43 -24.06
C ARG A 12 -4.86 5.43 -22.83
N LEU A 13 -3.77 6.21 -22.84
CA LEU A 13 -2.88 6.33 -21.68
C LEU A 13 -3.57 6.90 -20.45
N ARG A 14 -4.44 7.91 -20.62
CA ARG A 14 -5.25 8.46 -19.53
C ARG A 14 -6.23 7.44 -18.96
N TYR A 15 -6.88 6.66 -19.82
CA TYR A 15 -7.79 5.59 -19.42
C TYR A 15 -7.05 4.53 -18.60
N LEU A 16 -5.94 4.00 -19.11
CA LEU A 16 -5.10 3.03 -18.41
C LEU A 16 -4.59 3.54 -17.06
N ARG A 17 -4.21 4.82 -16.98
CA ARG A 17 -3.79 5.43 -15.71
C ARG A 17 -4.95 5.47 -14.71
N ARG A 18 -6.15 5.83 -15.15
CA ARG A 18 -7.34 5.88 -14.28
C ARG A 18 -7.72 4.49 -13.78
N GLU A 19 -7.71 3.47 -14.64
CA GLU A 19 -8.00 2.10 -14.21
C GLU A 19 -7.00 1.60 -13.17
N ARG A 20 -5.70 1.85 -13.38
CA ARG A 20 -4.69 1.52 -12.38
C ARG A 20 -4.93 2.24 -11.06
N THR A 21 -5.25 3.53 -11.09
CA THR A 21 -5.58 4.28 -9.86
C THR A 21 -6.85 3.76 -9.19
N ALA A 22 -7.87 3.39 -9.96
CA ALA A 22 -9.12 2.86 -9.44
C ALA A 22 -8.96 1.48 -8.78
N ALA A 23 -8.10 0.61 -9.34
CA ALA A 23 -7.79 -0.70 -8.77
C ALA A 23 -7.30 -0.60 -7.31
N TRP A 24 -6.52 0.45 -7.00
CA TRP A 24 -6.01 0.71 -5.64
C TRP A 24 -7.09 1.05 -4.61
N GLN A 25 -8.27 1.50 -5.02
CA GLN A 25 -9.30 1.96 -4.08
C GLN A 25 -9.66 0.88 -3.05
N SER A 26 -9.84 -0.36 -3.51
CA SER A 26 -10.22 -1.48 -2.63
C SER A 26 -9.12 -1.80 -1.61
N THR A 27 -7.87 -1.88 -2.05
CA THR A 27 -6.68 -2.10 -1.21
C THR A 27 -6.53 -1.01 -0.16
N LEU A 28 -6.68 0.26 -0.55
CA LEU A 28 -6.56 1.39 0.36
C LEU A 28 -7.69 1.43 1.40
N GLN A 29 -8.92 1.11 1.00
CA GLN A 29 -10.05 0.98 1.93
C GLN A 29 -9.84 -0.18 2.91
N ALA A 30 -9.33 -1.32 2.42
CA ALA A 30 -9.01 -2.47 3.24
C ALA A 30 -7.93 -2.17 4.30
N ILE A 31 -6.90 -1.40 3.93
CA ILE A 31 -5.87 -0.94 4.88
C ILE A 31 -6.50 0.02 5.90
N ALA A 32 -7.25 1.02 5.44
CA ALA A 32 -7.88 2.01 6.31
C ALA A 32 -8.83 1.37 7.35
N SER A 33 -9.61 0.37 6.96
CA SER A 33 -10.51 -0.34 7.88
C SER A 33 -9.81 -1.18 8.95
N ARG A 34 -8.49 -1.42 8.79
CA ARG A 34 -7.66 -2.24 9.68
C ARG A 34 -6.72 -1.39 10.53
N MET A 35 -6.73 -0.06 10.36
CA MET A 35 -5.86 0.83 11.13
C MET A 35 -6.25 0.83 12.61
N PRO A 36 -5.31 0.61 13.54
CA PRO A 36 -5.55 0.76 14.96
C PRO A 36 -5.96 2.20 15.32
N GLU A 37 -6.82 2.36 16.33
CA GLU A 37 -7.33 3.67 16.78
C GLU A 37 -6.22 4.68 17.14
N HIS A 38 -5.12 4.18 17.72
CA HIS A 38 -3.97 4.99 18.16
C HIS A 38 -2.79 4.88 17.19
N ALA A 39 -3.06 4.71 15.89
CA ALA A 39 -2.06 4.67 14.85
C ALA A 39 -2.48 5.53 13.65
N TRP A 40 -1.51 6.23 13.05
CA TRP A 40 -1.75 7.00 11.83
C TRP A 40 -0.61 6.81 10.83
N LEU A 41 -0.94 6.94 9.56
CA LEU A 41 0.04 6.87 8.48
C LEU A 41 0.70 8.23 8.28
N THR A 42 2.01 8.20 8.05
CA THR A 42 2.82 9.37 7.67
C THR A 42 3.37 9.23 6.26
N LEU A 43 3.45 8.00 5.73
CA LEU A 43 3.85 7.70 4.36
C LEU A 43 3.00 6.54 3.82
N LEU A 44 2.54 6.69 2.59
CA LEU A 44 1.95 5.63 1.81
C LEU A 44 2.45 5.78 0.37
N GLU A 45 3.22 4.82 -0.09
CA GLU A 45 3.94 4.92 -1.36
C GLU A 45 3.93 3.61 -2.10
N TYR A 46 3.58 3.65 -3.39
CA TYR A 46 3.70 2.51 -4.28
C TYR A 46 4.79 2.74 -5.32
N ARG A 47 5.87 1.96 -5.26
CA ARG A 47 6.99 2.02 -6.21
C ARG A 47 7.51 0.62 -6.50
N GLN A 48 7.89 0.36 -7.75
CA GLN A 48 8.55 -0.89 -8.17
C GLN A 48 7.80 -2.14 -7.66
N ASN A 49 6.48 -2.17 -7.85
CA ASN A 49 5.62 -3.27 -7.40
C ASN A 49 5.66 -3.55 -5.90
N THR A 50 6.01 -2.55 -5.10
CA THR A 50 6.05 -2.63 -3.64
C THR A 50 5.24 -1.49 -3.05
N LEU A 51 4.28 -1.84 -2.19
CA LEU A 51 3.60 -0.89 -1.32
C LEU A 51 4.42 -0.70 -0.04
N VAL A 52 4.79 0.54 0.22
CA VAL A 52 5.47 1.00 1.41
C VAL A 52 4.48 1.80 2.24
N LEU A 53 4.44 1.48 3.53
CA LEU A 53 3.57 2.13 4.50
C LEU A 53 4.38 2.44 5.75
N SER A 54 4.42 3.71 6.16
CA SER A 54 5.04 4.13 7.41
C SER A 54 4.06 4.95 8.24
N GLY A 55 4.24 4.91 9.55
CA GLY A 55 3.37 5.63 10.44
C GLY A 55 3.89 5.73 11.85
N LEU A 56 3.04 6.23 12.72
CA LEU A 56 3.28 6.40 14.15
C LEU A 56 2.17 5.70 14.93
N THR A 57 2.51 5.13 16.08
CA THR A 57 1.53 4.58 17.01
C THR A 57 1.91 4.76 18.48
N LEU A 58 0.93 4.87 19.35
CA LEU A 58 1.14 4.91 20.80
C LEU A 58 1.29 3.51 21.42
N HIS A 59 0.85 2.45 20.73
CA HIS A 59 0.74 1.11 21.30
C HIS A 59 1.38 0.06 20.39
N LEU A 60 2.46 -0.57 20.87
CA LEU A 60 3.15 -1.62 20.13
C LEU A 60 2.25 -2.84 19.84
N LYS A 61 1.28 -3.14 20.71
CA LYS A 61 0.30 -4.20 20.47
C LYS A 61 -0.52 -3.96 19.19
N GLY A 62 -0.89 -2.70 18.93
CA GLY A 62 -1.61 -2.32 17.71
C GLY A 62 -0.79 -2.57 16.45
N LEU A 63 0.54 -2.55 16.54
CA LEU A 63 1.42 -2.82 15.41
C LEU A 63 1.39 -4.29 14.98
N ALA A 64 1.41 -5.23 15.93
CA ALA A 64 1.34 -6.66 15.63
C ALA A 64 -0.02 -7.05 15.04
N GLU A 65 -1.10 -6.43 15.52
CA GLU A 65 -2.46 -6.59 14.97
C GLU A 65 -2.55 -6.03 13.55
N LEU A 66 -1.96 -4.85 13.30
CA LEU A 66 -1.89 -4.23 11.99
C LEU A 66 -1.08 -5.10 11.01
N GLU A 67 0.09 -5.60 11.40
CA GLU A 67 0.91 -6.49 10.56
C GLU A 67 0.13 -7.73 10.13
N LYS A 68 -0.55 -8.39 11.07
CA LYS A 68 -1.40 -9.55 10.78
C LYS A 68 -2.56 -9.17 9.85
N ALA A 69 -3.19 -8.03 10.08
CA ALA A 69 -4.32 -7.57 9.28
C ALA A 69 -3.89 -7.21 7.86
N LEU A 70 -2.72 -6.59 7.67
CA LEU A 70 -2.13 -6.29 6.38
C LEU A 70 -1.82 -7.56 5.58
N GLY A 71 -1.41 -8.65 6.24
CA GLY A 71 -1.24 -9.96 5.59
C GLY A 71 -2.52 -10.57 5.01
N SER A 72 -3.70 -10.01 5.29
CA SER A 72 -4.99 -10.43 4.71
C SER A 72 -5.46 -9.56 3.54
N VAL A 73 -4.66 -8.56 3.13
CA VAL A 73 -5.02 -7.66 2.03
C VAL A 73 -4.71 -8.35 0.71
N ALA A 74 -5.74 -8.61 -0.10
CA ALA A 74 -5.60 -9.29 -1.39
C ALA A 74 -4.71 -8.50 -2.37
N GLY A 75 -3.96 -9.22 -3.21
CA GLY A 75 -3.07 -8.63 -4.21
C GLY A 75 -1.74 -8.15 -3.63
N LEU A 76 -1.49 -8.36 -2.34
CA LEU A 76 -0.24 -8.03 -1.66
C LEU A 76 0.29 -9.26 -0.93
N ARG A 77 1.59 -9.52 -1.07
CA ARG A 77 2.28 -10.50 -0.26
C ARG A 77 2.30 -10.04 1.21
N PRO A 78 2.48 -10.96 2.17
CA PRO A 78 2.56 -10.62 3.58
C PRO A 78 3.58 -9.49 3.86
N PRO A 79 3.26 -8.56 4.77
CA PRO A 79 4.12 -7.43 5.08
C PRO A 79 5.46 -7.89 5.67
N LYS A 80 6.51 -7.18 5.30
CA LYS A 80 7.81 -7.24 5.95
C LYS A 80 7.96 -6.01 6.83
N ALA A 81 8.03 -6.23 8.15
CA ALA A 81 8.34 -5.19 9.11
C ALA A 81 9.77 -4.68 8.91
N GLY A 82 9.93 -3.37 8.85
CA GLY A 82 11.22 -2.70 8.92
C GLY A 82 11.60 -2.34 10.36
N GLU A 83 12.53 -1.40 10.49
CA GLU A 83 12.90 -0.88 11.80
C GLU A 83 11.73 -0.16 12.47
N THR A 84 11.55 -0.46 13.77
CA THR A 84 10.56 0.18 14.63
C THR A 84 11.30 0.89 15.75
N HIS A 85 11.14 2.21 15.84
CA HIS A 85 11.88 3.05 16.80
C HIS A 85 10.92 3.89 17.61
N ARG A 86 11.27 4.13 18.87
CA ARG A 86 10.51 5.03 19.74
C ARG A 86 11.07 6.44 19.64
N ASP A 87 10.21 7.41 19.33
CA ASP A 87 10.60 8.82 19.32
C ASP A 87 10.67 9.41 20.74
N SER A 88 11.14 10.66 20.84
CA SER A 88 11.25 11.39 22.10
C SER A 88 9.90 11.70 22.76
N GLU A 89 8.80 11.63 22.01
CA GLU A 89 7.43 11.80 22.50
C GLU A 89 6.83 10.46 22.98
N GLY A 90 7.61 9.37 22.90
CA GLY A 90 7.21 8.06 23.36
C GLY A 90 6.36 7.29 22.35
N ARG A 91 6.21 7.77 21.12
CA ARG A 91 5.49 7.11 20.02
C ARG A 91 6.41 6.18 19.26
N TRP A 92 5.84 5.13 18.69
CA TRP A 92 6.56 4.16 17.86
C TRP A 92 6.40 4.52 16.39
N LEU A 93 7.52 4.82 15.73
CA LEU A 93 7.60 4.84 14.27
C LEU A 93 7.62 3.40 13.78
N PHE A 94 6.78 3.09 12.80
CA PHE A 94 6.75 1.80 12.16
C PHE A 94 6.85 1.92 10.64
N HIS A 95 7.30 0.83 10.02
CA HIS A 95 7.45 0.72 8.58
C HIS A 95 7.11 -0.71 8.12
N PHE A 96 6.32 -0.81 7.06
CA PHE A 96 6.01 -2.05 6.38
C PHE A 96 6.25 -1.92 4.88
N SER A 97 6.74 -3.02 4.30
CA SER A 97 6.83 -3.19 2.84
C SER A 97 6.09 -4.46 2.43
N MET A 98 5.25 -4.37 1.40
CA MET A 98 4.48 -5.48 0.83
C MET A 98 4.68 -5.47 -0.68
N ALA A 99 5.24 -6.54 -1.23
CA ALA A 99 5.30 -6.70 -2.69
C ALA A 99 3.91 -7.05 -3.23
N GLU A 100 3.59 -6.59 -4.43
CA GLU A 100 2.42 -7.05 -5.17
C GLU A 100 2.51 -8.58 -5.35
N GLU A 101 1.39 -9.28 -5.23
CA GLU A 101 1.35 -10.68 -5.64
C GLU A 101 1.55 -10.73 -7.15
N ASP A 102 2.61 -11.39 -7.62
CA ASP A 102 2.74 -11.65 -9.04
C ASP A 102 1.54 -12.48 -9.49
N ASP A 103 0.81 -12.02 -10.50
CA ASP A 103 -0.27 -12.76 -11.18
C ASP A 103 0.23 -14.14 -11.72
N ASN A 104 1.54 -14.36 -11.71
CA ASN A 104 2.24 -15.58 -12.12
C ASN A 104 2.50 -16.61 -10.99
N ALA A 105 1.99 -16.39 -9.77
CA ALA A 105 2.17 -17.32 -8.65
C ALA A 105 0.98 -18.27 -8.41
N VAL A 106 0.02 -18.38 -9.34
CA VAL A 106 -0.93 -19.49 -9.41
C VAL A 106 -0.45 -20.45 -10.50
N GLY A 107 0.53 -21.29 -10.17
CA GLY A 107 1.05 -22.25 -11.12
C GLY A 107 2.28 -23.01 -10.65
N ARG A 108 2.20 -23.71 -9.52
CA ARG A 108 2.92 -24.96 -9.26
C ARG A 108 2.15 -25.82 -8.26
#